data_AF-A0A6I9PE82-F1
#
_entry.id   AF-A0A6I9PE82-F1
#
_cell.length_a   1.000
_cell.length_b   1.000
_cell.length_c   1.000
_cell.angle_alpha   90.00
_cell.angle_beta   90.00
_cell.angle_gamma   90.00
#
_symmetry.space_group_name_H-M   'P 1'
#
loop_
_entity.id
_entity.type
_entity.pdbx_description
1 polymer ?
#
loop_
_entity_poly.entity_id
_entity_poly.type
_entity_poly.pdbx_seq_one_letter_code
_entity_poly.pdbx_strand_id
1 'polypeptide(L)'
;SVLSSQSSSLRELDLSNNDLQDSGVKNLCAGLESPHCELENLRLSGCLVTKEGCASLASALSSNPSHLRELDLSYNHPGDSGVNLLSALLDDPHWRLDTLRFDHGGEHRLKPDVRKYSCELTLDTNTAHRELKLSDNNREVTYVKGKQPSPDHPERFEFYPQLICREALTGRCYWEVEWKRKVYISVTYRGVSRRRDSETTMFGWNDQSWSLKCSNGEFSVRHNNNKTVLPPSSPSSSSSSPSSPSGRVAMYLDHPAGSLSFYRVSSDTLTHLKTFRTTFTEPLYAGFGFWSDESSVSLCSL
;
A
#
# COMPACT_ATOMS: atom_id res chain seq x y z
N SER A 1 -8.16 1.82 30.29
CA SER A 1 -7.38 2.19 29.09
C SER A 1 -6.08 2.84 29.55
N VAL A 2 -5.00 2.85 28.73
CA VAL A 2 -3.78 3.62 29.05
C VAL A 2 -4.11 5.10 29.22
N LEU A 3 -5.05 5.62 28.43
CA LEU A 3 -5.50 7.03 28.49
C LEU A 3 -6.23 7.40 29.79
N SER A 4 -6.76 6.41 30.52
CA SER A 4 -7.53 6.63 31.75
C SER A 4 -6.73 6.31 33.02
N SER A 5 -5.46 5.95 32.90
CA SER A 5 -4.61 5.59 34.04
C SER A 5 -4.02 6.84 34.67
N GLN A 6 -4.11 6.96 36.00
CA GLN A 6 -3.49 8.07 36.76
C GLN A 6 -1.96 8.15 36.60
N SER A 7 -1.33 7.04 36.23
CA SER A 7 0.12 6.98 35.97
C SER A 7 0.49 7.22 34.51
N SER A 8 -0.48 7.48 33.63
CA SER A 8 -0.22 7.69 32.21
C SER A 8 0.39 9.06 31.99
N SER A 9 1.46 9.10 31.19
CA SER A 9 2.12 10.32 30.71
C SER A 9 2.08 10.42 29.18
N LEU A 10 1.12 9.70 28.55
CA LEU A 10 1.01 9.65 27.10
C LEU A 10 0.53 11.01 26.55
N ARG A 11 1.41 11.70 25.83
CA ARG A 11 1.14 13.01 25.21
C ARG A 11 0.76 12.92 23.73
N GLU A 12 1.27 11.92 23.02
CA GLU A 12 0.99 11.70 21.60
C GLU A 12 0.49 10.28 21.36
N LEU A 13 -0.58 10.17 20.60
CA LEU A 13 -1.16 8.91 20.17
C LEU A 13 -1.49 9.01 18.68
N ASP A 14 -0.68 8.36 17.87
CA ASP A 14 -0.91 8.20 16.45
C ASP A 14 -1.51 6.82 16.17
N LEU A 15 -2.81 6.80 15.91
CA LEU A 15 -3.55 5.61 15.47
C LEU A 15 -3.94 5.74 14.01
N SER A 16 -3.39 6.71 13.27
CA SER A 16 -3.69 6.91 11.86
C SER A 16 -3.54 5.61 11.11
N ASN A 17 -4.36 5.42 10.08
CA ASN A 17 -4.25 4.35 9.09
C ASN A 17 -4.50 2.96 9.69
N ASN A 18 -5.23 2.90 10.80
CA ASN A 18 -5.78 1.66 11.35
C ASN A 18 -7.28 1.64 11.11
N ASP A 19 -7.88 0.46 10.90
CA ASP A 19 -9.32 0.35 10.64
C ASP A 19 -10.14 0.42 11.95
N LEU A 20 -9.97 1.51 12.70
CA LEU A 20 -10.67 1.73 13.98
C LEU A 20 -12.18 1.77 13.79
N GLN A 21 -12.64 2.44 12.74
CA GLN A 21 -14.06 2.74 12.51
C GLN A 21 -14.67 3.51 13.71
N ASP A 22 -15.98 3.74 13.67
CA ASP A 22 -16.68 4.43 14.76
C ASP A 22 -16.62 3.67 16.09
N SER A 23 -16.55 2.33 16.06
CA SER A 23 -16.47 1.49 17.25
C SER A 23 -15.13 1.63 17.98
N GLY A 24 -14.01 1.64 17.24
CA GLY A 24 -12.68 1.89 17.80
C GLY A 24 -12.57 3.30 18.38
N VAL A 25 -13.15 4.29 17.71
CA VAL A 25 -13.23 5.66 18.22
C VAL A 25 -14.06 5.75 19.50
N LYS A 26 -15.22 5.08 19.58
CA LYS A 26 -16.03 5.03 20.81
C LYS A 26 -15.26 4.42 21.99
N ASN A 27 -14.45 3.39 21.75
CA ASN A 27 -13.58 2.83 22.79
C ASN A 27 -12.47 3.80 23.23
N LEU A 28 -11.94 4.59 22.29
CA LEU A 28 -10.97 5.64 22.58
C LEU A 28 -11.58 6.77 23.43
N CYS A 29 -12.82 7.15 23.11
CA CYS A 29 -13.58 8.21 23.80
C CYS A 29 -13.68 7.98 25.31
N ALA A 30 -13.93 6.74 25.76
CA ALA A 30 -13.96 6.40 27.18
C ALA A 30 -12.63 6.68 27.91
N GLY A 31 -11.50 6.70 27.19
CA GLY A 31 -10.21 7.13 27.71
C GLY A 31 -10.04 8.65 27.73
N LEU A 32 -10.49 9.33 26.67
CA LEU A 32 -10.44 10.80 26.54
C LEU A 32 -11.34 11.52 27.55
N GLU A 33 -12.44 10.89 27.96
CA GLU A 33 -13.35 11.38 29.03
C GLU A 33 -12.73 11.27 30.44
N SER A 34 -11.54 10.68 30.57
CA SER A 34 -10.89 10.60 31.87
C SER A 34 -10.26 11.95 32.24
N PRO A 35 -10.44 12.45 33.47
CA PRO A 35 -9.74 13.65 33.94
C PRO A 35 -8.22 13.44 34.08
N HIS A 36 -7.75 12.19 33.93
CA HIS A 36 -6.32 11.84 33.94
C HIS A 36 -5.73 11.76 32.52
N CYS A 37 -6.51 12.05 31.48
CA CYS A 37 -6.03 11.99 30.10
C CYS A 37 -5.17 13.22 29.78
N GLU A 38 -3.87 13.01 29.67
CA GLU A 38 -2.88 14.06 29.40
C GLU A 38 -2.56 14.24 27.90
N LEU A 39 -3.35 13.62 27.02
CA LEU A 39 -3.07 13.55 25.59
C LEU A 39 -3.17 14.92 24.93
N GLU A 40 -2.11 15.33 24.23
CA GLU A 40 -2.01 16.61 23.52
C GLU A 40 -2.20 16.43 22.02
N ASN A 41 -1.71 15.31 21.46
CA ASN A 41 -1.77 15.03 20.03
C ASN A 41 -2.48 13.70 19.76
N LEU A 42 -3.59 13.75 19.02
CA LEU A 42 -4.34 12.58 18.59
C LEU A 42 -4.45 12.57 17.07
N ARG A 43 -3.84 11.56 16.43
CA ARG A 43 -3.96 11.37 14.99
C ARG A 43 -4.78 10.12 14.70
N LEU A 44 -5.90 10.33 14.02
CA LEU A 44 -6.86 9.32 13.58
C LEU A 44 -7.01 9.37 12.06
N SER A 45 -6.00 9.88 11.34
CA SER A 45 -6.10 10.06 9.90
C SER A 45 -6.29 8.71 9.19
N GLY A 46 -7.25 8.56 8.29
CA GLY A 46 -7.42 7.31 7.53
C GLY A 46 -7.99 6.13 8.33
N CYS A 47 -8.79 6.41 9.36
CA CYS A 47 -9.31 5.42 10.30
C CYS A 47 -10.75 4.95 10.04
N LEU A 48 -11.33 5.32 8.89
CA LEU A 48 -12.72 5.03 8.51
C LEU A 48 -13.75 5.57 9.52
N VAL A 49 -13.43 6.70 10.16
CA VAL A 49 -14.32 7.38 11.11
C VAL A 49 -15.42 8.08 10.33
N THR A 50 -16.67 7.88 10.73
CA THR A 50 -17.82 8.56 10.12
C THR A 50 -18.32 9.70 11.00
N LYS A 51 -19.41 10.36 10.57
CA LYS A 51 -20.13 11.34 11.40
C LYS A 51 -20.49 10.83 12.81
N GLU A 52 -20.73 9.52 12.98
CA GLU A 52 -21.06 8.95 14.30
C GLU A 52 -19.84 8.92 15.24
N GLY A 53 -18.68 8.51 14.73
CA GLY A 53 -17.44 8.55 15.48
C GLY A 53 -17.02 9.99 15.81
N CYS A 54 -17.22 10.93 14.88
CA CYS A 54 -17.00 12.36 15.13
C CYS A 54 -17.93 12.94 16.19
N ALA A 55 -19.21 12.55 16.20
CA ALA A 55 -20.13 12.95 17.27
C ALA A 55 -19.70 12.38 18.63
N SER A 56 -19.23 11.13 18.66
CA SER A 56 -18.70 10.49 19.87
C SER A 56 -17.45 11.22 20.39
N LEU A 57 -16.52 11.55 19.48
CA LEU A 57 -15.34 12.37 19.80
C LEU A 57 -15.76 13.72 20.35
N ALA A 58 -16.66 14.44 19.67
CA ALA A 58 -17.09 15.77 20.09
C ALA A 58 -17.69 15.75 21.51
N SER A 59 -18.52 14.74 21.81
CA SER A 59 -19.09 14.53 23.14
C SER A 59 -18.00 14.27 24.19
N ALA A 60 -17.09 13.33 23.94
CA ALA A 60 -16.01 12.98 24.86
C ALA A 60 -15.12 14.19 25.17
N LEU A 61 -14.78 14.92 24.13
CA LEU A 61 -13.98 16.13 24.19
C LEU A 61 -14.70 17.25 24.95
N SER A 62 -16.02 17.43 24.78
CA SER A 62 -16.79 18.44 25.55
C SER A 62 -16.93 18.15 27.05
N SER A 63 -16.75 16.90 27.47
CA SER A 63 -17.05 16.44 28.83
C SER A 63 -16.03 16.88 29.89
N ASN A 64 -14.78 17.16 29.49
CA ASN A 64 -13.69 17.57 30.36
C ASN A 64 -12.81 18.60 29.65
N PRO A 65 -12.14 19.52 30.39
CA PRO A 65 -11.15 20.40 29.77
C PRO A 65 -10.03 19.54 29.18
N SER A 66 -10.07 19.38 27.86
CA SER A 66 -9.13 18.55 27.14
C SER A 66 -7.76 19.21 27.09
N HIS A 67 -6.71 18.40 27.27
CA HIS A 67 -5.33 18.83 26.99
C HIS A 67 -4.99 18.78 25.50
N LEU A 68 -5.92 18.32 24.67
CA LEU A 68 -5.71 18.10 23.24
C LEU A 68 -5.48 19.43 22.51
N ARG A 69 -4.35 19.50 21.82
CA ARG A 69 -3.91 20.62 20.99
C ARG A 69 -4.00 20.31 19.50
N GLU A 70 -3.76 19.06 19.12
CA GLU A 70 -3.86 18.60 17.74
C GLU A 70 -4.80 17.40 17.60
N LEU A 71 -5.79 17.54 16.72
CA LEU A 71 -6.66 16.45 16.27
C LEU A 71 -6.60 16.33 14.75
N ASP A 72 -6.02 15.23 14.28
CA ASP A 72 -5.97 14.93 12.86
C ASP A 72 -7.01 13.85 12.50
N LEU A 73 -8.08 14.26 11.82
CA LEU A 73 -9.13 13.42 11.26
C LEU A 73 -9.09 13.39 9.73
N SER A 74 -7.99 13.79 9.12
CA SER A 74 -7.80 13.75 7.67
C SER A 74 -8.11 12.35 7.12
N TYR A 75 -8.58 12.26 5.89
CA TYR A 75 -8.88 10.98 5.23
C TYR A 75 -9.92 10.11 5.96
N ASN A 76 -10.91 10.73 6.62
CA ASN A 76 -12.10 10.07 7.19
C ASN A 76 -13.40 10.58 6.54
N HIS A 77 -14.56 10.15 7.07
CA HIS A 77 -15.92 10.47 6.63
C HIS A 77 -16.76 11.27 7.66
N PRO A 78 -16.24 12.36 8.25
CA PRO A 78 -17.00 13.11 9.25
C PRO A 78 -18.33 13.65 8.69
N GLY A 79 -18.39 13.91 7.38
CA GLY A 79 -19.49 14.64 6.75
C GLY A 79 -19.64 16.06 7.31
N ASP A 80 -20.49 16.88 6.70
CA ASP A 80 -20.69 18.26 7.15
C ASP A 80 -21.13 18.31 8.62
N SER A 81 -21.97 17.36 9.05
CA SER A 81 -22.41 17.28 10.44
C SER A 81 -21.27 17.00 11.43
N GLY A 82 -20.36 16.08 11.12
CA GLY A 82 -19.24 15.76 12.00
C GLY A 82 -18.20 16.86 12.04
N VAL A 83 -17.94 17.51 10.90
CA VAL A 83 -17.06 18.68 10.80
C VAL A 83 -17.63 19.83 11.63
N ASN A 84 -18.94 20.12 11.50
CA ASN A 84 -19.58 21.19 12.25
C ASN A 84 -19.56 20.94 13.76
N LEU A 85 -19.83 19.70 14.21
CA LEU A 85 -19.78 19.34 15.63
C LEU A 85 -18.40 19.57 16.25
N LEU A 86 -17.34 19.11 15.57
CA LEU A 86 -15.98 19.24 16.07
C LEU A 86 -15.42 20.66 15.93
N SER A 87 -15.82 21.39 14.88
CA SER A 87 -15.40 22.77 14.69
C SER A 87 -16.06 23.70 15.70
N ALA A 88 -17.31 23.43 16.11
CA ALA A 88 -18.00 24.20 17.16
C ALA A 88 -17.29 24.13 18.53
N LEU A 89 -16.47 23.10 18.77
CA LEU A 89 -15.65 23.04 19.99
C LEU A 89 -14.56 24.11 20.02
N LEU A 90 -14.13 24.63 18.85
CA LEU A 90 -13.14 25.71 18.78
C LEU A 90 -13.68 27.04 19.34
N ASP A 91 -15.01 27.19 19.41
CA ASP A 91 -15.66 28.38 19.97
C ASP A 91 -15.77 28.31 21.51
N ASP A 92 -15.47 27.17 22.14
CA ASP A 92 -15.50 27.01 23.59
C ASP A 92 -14.24 27.61 24.24
N PRO A 93 -14.35 28.61 25.15
CA PRO A 93 -13.20 29.25 25.77
C PRO A 93 -12.38 28.34 26.69
N HIS A 94 -12.90 27.17 27.07
CA HIS A 94 -12.19 26.16 27.84
C HIS A 94 -11.43 25.16 26.97
N TRP A 95 -11.62 25.23 25.65
CA TRP A 95 -11.00 24.37 24.65
C TRP A 95 -9.65 24.94 24.17
N ARG A 96 -8.63 24.08 24.02
CA ARG A 96 -7.24 24.49 23.69
C ARG A 96 -6.70 23.86 22.40
N LEU A 97 -7.58 23.43 21.51
CA LEU A 97 -7.16 22.82 20.26
C LEU A 97 -6.58 23.88 19.31
N ASP A 98 -5.27 23.79 19.08
CA ASP A 98 -4.53 24.67 18.18
C ASP A 98 -4.75 24.24 16.71
N THR A 99 -4.93 22.95 16.45
CA THR A 99 -5.01 22.39 15.09
C THR A 99 -6.08 21.30 14.99
N LEU A 100 -7.03 21.50 14.06
CA LEU A 100 -8.03 20.52 13.65
C LEU A 100 -7.90 20.27 12.16
N ARG A 101 -7.69 19.02 11.73
CA ARG A 101 -7.52 18.67 10.31
C ARG A 101 -8.61 17.70 9.86
N PHE A 102 -9.19 18.00 8.69
CA PHE A 102 -10.18 17.18 8.01
C PHE A 102 -9.79 16.91 6.55
N ASP A 103 -8.55 17.12 6.12
CA ASP A 103 -8.21 17.00 4.70
C ASP A 103 -8.51 15.58 4.19
N HIS A 104 -9.52 15.44 3.34
CA HIS A 104 -10.01 14.13 2.89
C HIS A 104 -9.15 13.54 1.77
N GLY A 105 -8.23 14.32 1.19
CA GLY A 105 -7.30 13.97 0.11
C GLY A 105 -7.80 13.01 -0.99
N GLY A 106 -9.11 13.01 -1.29
CA GLY A 106 -9.74 12.37 -2.45
C GLY A 106 -10.50 11.07 -2.17
N GLU A 107 -11.45 10.72 -3.06
CA GLU A 107 -12.35 9.55 -2.96
C GLU A 107 -11.61 8.20 -2.89
N HIS A 108 -10.38 8.12 -3.40
CA HIS A 108 -9.60 6.87 -3.42
C HIS A 108 -9.21 6.37 -2.02
N ARG A 109 -9.12 7.28 -1.03
CA ARG A 109 -8.86 6.93 0.38
C ARG A 109 -10.10 6.45 1.14
N LEU A 110 -11.28 6.49 0.50
CA LEU A 110 -12.55 5.98 1.03
C LEU A 110 -12.73 4.47 0.81
N LYS A 111 -11.81 3.82 0.10
CA LYS A 111 -11.88 2.38 -0.16
C LYS A 111 -11.55 1.60 1.12
N PRO A 112 -12.30 0.54 1.45
CA PRO A 112 -11.96 -0.31 2.59
C PRO A 112 -10.62 -1.00 2.40
N ASP A 113 -10.07 -1.51 3.51
CA ASP A 113 -8.84 -2.30 3.57
C ASP A 113 -7.59 -1.54 3.10
N VAL A 114 -6.65 -2.27 2.50
CA VAL A 114 -5.38 -1.74 1.98
C VAL A 114 -5.55 -0.81 0.76
N ARG A 115 -6.74 -0.77 0.14
CA ARG A 115 -6.98 -0.01 -1.10
C ARG A 115 -6.94 1.51 -0.90
N LYS A 116 -7.19 2.00 0.32
CA LYS A 116 -7.04 3.42 0.67
C LYS A 116 -5.61 3.95 0.50
N TYR A 117 -4.62 3.06 0.41
CA TYR A 117 -3.21 3.40 0.16
C TYR A 117 -2.84 3.38 -1.31
N SER A 118 -3.81 3.50 -2.24
CA SER A 118 -3.56 3.45 -3.67
C SER A 118 -2.47 4.44 -4.09
N CYS A 119 -1.46 3.94 -4.79
CA CYS A 119 -0.38 4.74 -5.37
C CYS A 119 -0.46 4.66 -6.89
N GLU A 120 -0.20 5.80 -7.53
CA GLU A 120 0.12 5.83 -8.96
C GLU A 120 1.60 5.46 -9.15
N LEU A 121 1.86 4.56 -10.10
CA LEU A 121 3.20 4.15 -10.48
C LEU A 121 3.47 4.52 -11.93
N THR A 122 4.74 4.79 -12.23
CA THR A 122 5.22 5.08 -13.58
C THR A 122 6.34 4.11 -13.96
N LEU A 123 6.19 3.41 -15.09
CA LEU A 123 7.25 2.54 -15.62
C LEU A 123 8.49 3.38 -15.98
N ASP A 124 9.68 2.97 -15.52
CA ASP A 124 10.92 3.66 -15.87
C ASP A 124 11.57 3.08 -17.13
N THR A 125 11.36 3.77 -18.24
CA THR A 125 11.97 3.48 -19.56
C THR A 125 13.50 3.44 -19.55
N ASN A 126 14.15 4.13 -18.60
CA ASN A 126 15.61 4.14 -18.47
C ASN A 126 16.14 2.84 -17.87
N THR A 127 15.31 2.10 -17.14
CA THR A 127 15.68 0.80 -16.54
C THR A 127 15.28 -0.37 -17.42
N ALA A 128 14.23 -0.21 -18.23
CA ALA A 128 13.64 -1.29 -19.02
C ALA A 128 14.65 -2.02 -19.92
N HIS A 129 14.71 -3.33 -19.82
CA HIS A 129 15.51 -4.16 -20.73
C HIS A 129 15.16 -3.90 -22.20
N ARG A 130 16.12 -4.07 -23.11
CA ARG A 130 15.95 -3.73 -24.54
C ARG A 130 14.91 -4.60 -25.25
N GLU A 131 14.51 -5.73 -24.70
CA GLU A 131 13.43 -6.58 -25.26
C GLU A 131 12.06 -6.28 -24.64
N LEU A 132 11.93 -5.18 -23.89
CA LEU A 132 10.65 -4.72 -23.34
C LEU A 132 10.11 -3.60 -24.21
N LYS A 133 8.85 -3.76 -24.62
CA LYS A 133 8.09 -2.76 -25.34
C LYS A 133 7.04 -2.17 -24.40
N LEU A 134 7.08 -0.84 -24.23
CA LEU A 134 6.05 -0.13 -23.51
C LEU A 134 4.92 0.26 -24.47
N SER A 135 3.68 0.19 -23.98
CA SER A 135 2.45 0.56 -24.67
C SER A 135 1.51 1.30 -23.71
N ASP A 136 0.37 1.76 -24.23
CA ASP A 136 -0.69 2.39 -23.44
C ASP A 136 -0.20 3.54 -22.55
N ASN A 137 0.40 4.56 -23.19
CA ASN A 137 0.99 5.70 -22.47
C ASN A 137 1.98 5.30 -21.35
N ASN A 138 2.76 4.24 -21.58
CA ASN A 138 3.70 3.66 -20.62
C ASN A 138 3.03 3.09 -19.35
N ARG A 139 1.78 2.60 -19.45
CA ARG A 139 1.12 1.82 -18.40
C ARG A 139 1.21 0.32 -18.61
N GLU A 140 1.41 -0.14 -19.84
CA GLU A 140 1.65 -1.55 -20.16
C GLU A 140 3.09 -1.76 -20.61
N VAL A 141 3.66 -2.88 -20.18
CA VAL A 141 4.93 -3.41 -20.69
C VAL A 141 4.75 -4.84 -21.15
N THR A 142 5.24 -5.12 -22.34
CA THR A 142 5.21 -6.46 -22.94
C THR A 142 6.63 -6.88 -23.30
N TYR A 143 6.97 -8.13 -23.00
CA TYR A 143 8.18 -8.76 -23.50
C TYR A 143 8.01 -9.16 -24.96
N VAL A 144 8.90 -8.64 -25.81
CA VAL A 144 8.92 -8.89 -27.25
C VAL A 144 10.34 -9.27 -27.62
N LYS A 145 10.52 -10.48 -28.14
CA LYS A 145 11.84 -10.92 -28.62
C LYS A 145 12.40 -9.95 -29.67
N GLY A 146 13.68 -9.63 -29.51
CA GLY A 146 14.37 -8.66 -30.37
C GLY A 146 14.54 -7.30 -29.71
N LYS A 147 15.72 -6.71 -29.89
CA LYS A 147 16.10 -5.44 -29.26
C LYS A 147 15.29 -4.29 -29.83
N GLN A 148 14.51 -3.66 -28.97
CA GLN A 148 13.80 -2.42 -29.21
C GLN A 148 14.79 -1.24 -29.30
N PRO A 149 14.49 -0.22 -30.12
CA PRO A 149 15.32 0.97 -30.24
C PRO A 149 15.16 1.86 -29.00
N SER A 150 16.10 1.72 -28.06
CA SER A 150 16.16 2.51 -26.82
C SER A 150 17.57 3.05 -26.61
N PRO A 151 17.73 4.32 -26.19
CA PRO A 151 19.04 4.89 -25.86
C PRO A 151 19.75 4.06 -24.79
N ASP A 152 21.07 3.99 -24.84
CA ASP A 152 21.80 3.32 -23.77
C ASP A 152 21.68 4.11 -22.46
N HIS A 153 21.60 3.42 -21.33
CA HIS A 153 21.42 4.07 -20.04
C HIS A 153 22.08 3.25 -18.93
N PRO A 154 22.80 3.88 -17.98
CA PRO A 154 23.61 3.13 -17.03
C PRO A 154 22.80 2.26 -16.05
N GLU A 155 21.53 2.61 -15.88
CA GLU A 155 20.55 1.93 -15.04
C GLU A 155 19.72 0.87 -15.81
N ARG A 156 20.03 0.58 -17.07
CA ARG A 156 19.28 -0.40 -17.86
C ARG A 156 19.59 -1.83 -17.40
N PHE A 157 18.57 -2.68 -17.30
CA PHE A 157 18.77 -4.12 -17.18
C PHE A 157 19.27 -4.67 -18.52
N GLU A 158 20.39 -5.39 -18.49
CA GLU A 158 21.08 -5.86 -19.70
C GLU A 158 20.88 -7.36 -19.97
N PHE A 159 20.62 -8.16 -18.94
CA PHE A 159 20.60 -9.62 -19.04
C PHE A 159 19.18 -10.21 -19.06
N TYR A 160 18.45 -10.09 -17.95
CA TYR A 160 17.05 -10.53 -17.91
C TYR A 160 16.09 -9.42 -18.33
N PRO A 161 14.98 -9.75 -19.03
CA PRO A 161 13.88 -8.83 -19.30
C PRO A 161 13.23 -8.34 -18.01
N GLN A 162 13.72 -7.21 -17.48
CA GLN A 162 13.27 -6.59 -16.23
C GLN A 162 13.14 -5.07 -16.38
N LEU A 163 12.33 -4.47 -15.51
CA LEU A 163 12.25 -3.03 -15.31
C LEU A 163 11.83 -2.71 -13.87
N ILE A 164 12.11 -1.50 -13.42
CA ILE A 164 11.54 -0.93 -12.19
C ILE A 164 10.74 0.34 -12.50
N CYS A 165 9.80 0.68 -11.61
CA CYS A 165 9.07 1.95 -11.63
C CYS A 165 9.92 3.09 -11.07
N ARG A 166 9.48 4.33 -11.29
CA ARG A 166 10.23 5.54 -10.89
C ARG A 166 10.07 5.88 -9.42
N GLU A 167 8.92 5.56 -8.83
CA GLU A 167 8.53 6.02 -7.51
C GLU A 167 9.25 5.25 -6.41
N ALA A 168 9.89 6.00 -5.51
CA ALA A 168 10.49 5.46 -4.29
C ALA A 168 9.41 5.24 -3.23
N LEU A 169 9.14 3.99 -2.89
CA LEU A 169 8.11 3.59 -1.95
C LEU A 169 8.71 3.53 -0.54
N THR A 170 8.39 4.54 0.28
CA THR A 170 8.89 4.71 1.66
C THR A 170 7.79 4.65 2.72
N GLY A 171 6.52 4.65 2.31
CA GLY A 171 5.36 4.63 3.19
C GLY A 171 4.47 3.41 2.98
N ARG A 172 3.17 3.61 3.21
CA ARG A 172 2.14 2.64 2.85
C ARG A 172 1.74 2.85 1.41
N CYS A 173 1.74 1.77 0.63
CA CYS A 173 1.47 1.86 -0.79
C CYS A 173 0.78 0.61 -1.31
N TYR A 174 -0.33 0.82 -2.02
CA TYR A 174 -1.13 -0.22 -2.64
C TYR A 174 -1.19 0.02 -4.15
N TRP A 175 -0.99 -1.04 -4.95
CA TRP A 175 -1.18 -0.95 -6.39
C TRP A 175 -1.61 -2.30 -6.96
N GLU A 176 -2.35 -2.24 -8.06
CA GLU A 176 -2.84 -3.40 -8.78
C GLU A 176 -2.22 -3.48 -10.16
N VAL A 177 -1.94 -4.70 -10.61
CA VAL A 177 -1.47 -4.95 -11.97
C VAL A 177 -2.24 -6.12 -12.58
N GLU A 178 -2.58 -5.95 -13.85
CA GLU A 178 -3.00 -7.05 -14.71
C GLU A 178 -1.77 -7.71 -15.31
N TRP A 179 -1.79 -9.03 -15.47
CA TRP A 179 -0.70 -9.78 -16.04
C TRP A 179 -1.18 -10.79 -17.06
N LYS A 180 -0.31 -11.08 -18.03
CA LYS A 180 -0.49 -12.16 -19.03
C LYS A 180 0.75 -13.04 -19.06
N ARG A 181 0.53 -14.33 -19.27
CA ARG A 181 1.54 -15.40 -19.35
C ARG A 181 2.34 -15.56 -18.06
N LYS A 182 3.67 -15.54 -18.14
CA LYS A 182 4.57 -15.78 -17.01
C LYS A 182 5.35 -14.50 -16.71
N VAL A 183 5.07 -13.92 -15.55
CA VAL A 183 5.66 -12.66 -15.08
C VAL A 183 6.11 -12.77 -13.63
N TYR A 184 7.01 -11.86 -13.24
CA TYR A 184 7.50 -11.67 -11.89
C TYR A 184 7.13 -10.26 -11.46
N ILE A 185 6.32 -10.15 -10.42
CA ILE A 185 5.83 -8.88 -9.90
C ILE A 185 6.48 -8.69 -8.54
N SER A 186 7.27 -7.63 -8.41
CA SER A 186 8.31 -7.58 -7.38
C SER A 186 8.41 -6.19 -6.76
N VAL A 187 9.04 -6.13 -5.60
CA VAL A 187 9.64 -4.90 -5.07
C VAL A 187 11.13 -5.12 -4.86
N THR A 188 11.93 -4.08 -5.02
CA THR A 188 13.39 -4.18 -4.93
C THR A 188 14.03 -2.89 -4.45
N TYR A 189 15.22 -2.97 -3.85
CA TYR A 189 16.06 -1.80 -3.66
C TYR A 189 16.62 -1.28 -4.99
N ARG A 190 16.90 0.01 -5.07
CA ARG A 190 17.43 0.63 -6.30
C ARG A 190 18.78 0.04 -6.72
N GLY A 191 19.58 -0.39 -5.75
CA GLY A 191 20.93 -0.96 -5.93
C GLY A 191 20.97 -2.37 -6.53
N VAL A 192 19.82 -2.96 -6.93
CA VAL A 192 19.78 -4.28 -7.57
C VAL A 192 20.69 -4.34 -8.80
N SER A 193 21.45 -5.42 -8.90
CA SER A 193 22.41 -5.63 -9.99
C SER A 193 21.70 -5.74 -11.35
N ARG A 194 22.21 -5.02 -12.36
CA ARG A 194 21.56 -4.89 -13.68
C ARG A 194 22.38 -5.40 -14.87
N ARG A 195 23.69 -5.57 -14.69
CA ARG A 195 24.66 -5.79 -15.78
C ARG A 195 25.49 -7.07 -15.67
N ARG A 196 25.44 -7.75 -14.53
CA ARG A 196 26.17 -9.02 -14.38
C ARG A 196 25.38 -10.14 -15.03
N ASP A 197 26.02 -10.90 -15.90
CA ASP A 197 25.53 -12.21 -16.36
C ASP A 197 25.55 -13.17 -15.16
N SER A 198 24.50 -13.11 -14.36
CA SER A 198 24.33 -13.91 -13.16
C SER A 198 22.85 -14.07 -12.87
N GLU A 199 22.44 -15.30 -12.54
CA GLU A 199 21.08 -15.63 -12.09
C GLU A 199 20.64 -14.76 -10.89
N THR A 200 21.61 -14.25 -10.10
CA THR A 200 21.35 -13.35 -8.96
C THR A 200 20.74 -12.00 -9.37
N THR A 201 20.81 -11.60 -10.64
CA THR A 201 20.24 -10.33 -11.12
C THR A 201 18.72 -10.37 -11.31
N MET A 202 18.11 -11.56 -11.33
CA MET A 202 16.66 -11.70 -11.48
C MET A 202 15.92 -11.43 -10.17
N PHE A 203 14.78 -10.76 -10.21
CA PHE A 203 13.95 -10.50 -9.03
C PHE A 203 13.57 -11.78 -8.27
N GLY A 204 13.90 -11.80 -6.98
CA GLY A 204 13.72 -12.93 -6.06
C GLY A 204 14.94 -13.84 -5.94
N TRP A 205 15.91 -13.80 -6.85
CA TRP A 205 17.15 -14.59 -6.76
C TRP A 205 18.26 -13.90 -5.96
N ASN A 206 18.02 -12.68 -5.51
CA ASN A 206 18.89 -11.92 -4.61
C ASN A 206 18.15 -11.55 -3.31
N ASP A 207 18.90 -11.07 -2.34
CA ASP A 207 18.44 -10.55 -1.06
C ASP A 207 17.91 -9.11 -1.13
N GLN A 208 18.00 -8.47 -2.30
CA GLN A 208 17.53 -7.09 -2.53
C GLN A 208 16.15 -7.02 -3.17
N SER A 209 15.47 -8.15 -3.36
CA SER A 209 14.15 -8.19 -4.00
C SER A 209 13.24 -9.28 -3.44
N TRP A 210 11.95 -8.98 -3.48
CA TRP A 210 10.85 -9.88 -3.09
C TRP A 210 9.91 -9.99 -4.26
N SER A 211 9.69 -11.21 -4.74
CA SER A 211 9.02 -11.44 -6.03
C SER A 211 7.86 -12.41 -5.92
N LEU A 212 6.75 -12.08 -6.55
CA LEU A 212 5.63 -12.97 -6.84
C LEU A 212 5.72 -13.39 -8.32
N LYS A 213 5.99 -14.67 -8.55
CA LYS A 213 5.81 -15.29 -9.87
C LYS A 213 4.32 -15.56 -10.09
N CYS A 214 3.78 -15.03 -11.18
CA CYS A 214 2.44 -15.34 -11.67
C CYS A 214 2.52 -16.21 -12.93
N SER A 215 1.71 -17.27 -12.97
CA SER A 215 1.59 -18.19 -14.11
C SER A 215 0.26 -18.91 -14.09
N ASN A 216 -0.04 -19.73 -15.11
CA ASN A 216 -1.31 -20.47 -15.21
C ASN A 216 -1.58 -21.34 -13.97
N GLY A 217 -2.56 -20.96 -13.16
CA GLY A 217 -2.99 -21.70 -11.96
C GLY A 217 -1.98 -21.73 -10.80
N GLU A 218 -0.76 -21.23 -10.99
CA GLU A 218 0.33 -21.34 -10.01
C GLU A 218 0.91 -19.98 -9.66
N PHE A 219 0.91 -19.71 -8.35
CA PHE A 219 1.63 -18.59 -7.74
C PHE A 219 2.80 -19.15 -6.93
N SER A 220 3.94 -18.48 -7.00
CA SER A 220 5.03 -18.76 -6.07
C SER A 220 5.74 -17.47 -5.70
N VAL A 221 6.10 -17.32 -4.44
CA VAL A 221 6.93 -16.21 -4.00
C VAL A 221 8.39 -16.64 -3.96
N ARG A 222 9.30 -15.70 -4.16
CA ARG A 222 10.74 -15.93 -4.06
C ARG A 222 11.46 -14.71 -3.46
N HIS A 223 12.39 -14.95 -2.56
CA HIS A 223 13.31 -13.96 -2.00
C HIS A 223 14.63 -14.66 -1.64
N ASN A 224 15.76 -14.05 -1.97
CA ASN A 224 17.10 -14.62 -1.74
C ASN A 224 17.23 -16.08 -2.22
N ASN A 225 16.76 -16.33 -3.44
CA ASN A 225 16.70 -17.65 -4.09
C ASN A 225 15.82 -18.70 -3.37
N ASN A 226 15.19 -18.36 -2.25
CA ASN A 226 14.27 -19.22 -1.53
C ASN A 226 12.86 -19.09 -2.13
N LYS A 227 12.37 -20.17 -2.76
CA LYS A 227 11.06 -20.22 -3.41
C LYS A 227 10.04 -20.92 -2.52
N THR A 228 8.87 -20.32 -2.37
CA THR A 228 7.69 -20.96 -1.76
C THR A 228 6.56 -21.01 -2.78
N VAL A 229 6.07 -22.22 -3.09
CA VAL A 229 4.88 -22.41 -3.94
C VAL A 229 3.64 -22.15 -3.09
N LEU A 230 2.69 -21.40 -3.62
CA LEU A 230 1.45 -21.04 -2.94
C LEU A 230 0.33 -22.01 -3.37
N PRO A 231 -0.59 -22.37 -2.46
CA PRO A 231 -1.67 -23.28 -2.78
C PRO A 231 -2.60 -22.70 -3.86
N PRO A 232 -3.15 -23.55 -4.76
CA PRO A 232 -4.17 -23.11 -5.71
C PRO A 232 -5.43 -22.71 -4.96
N SER A 233 -5.96 -21.52 -5.24
CA SER A 233 -7.06 -20.95 -4.45
C SER A 233 -8.43 -21.61 -4.69
N SER A 234 -8.56 -22.57 -5.61
CA SER A 234 -9.73 -23.44 -5.86
C SER A 234 -9.44 -24.37 -7.05
N PRO A 235 -10.14 -25.51 -7.22
CA PRO A 235 -10.08 -26.27 -8.46
C PRO A 235 -10.62 -25.36 -9.57
N SER A 236 -9.80 -25.12 -10.58
CA SER A 236 -10.16 -24.38 -11.77
C SER A 236 -11.52 -24.86 -12.29
N SER A 237 -12.51 -23.96 -12.35
CA SER A 237 -13.59 -24.12 -13.30
C SER A 237 -12.93 -24.29 -14.66
N SER A 238 -13.08 -25.48 -15.22
CA SER A 238 -12.69 -25.82 -16.58
C SER A 238 -13.57 -25.02 -17.55
N SER A 239 -13.27 -23.73 -17.73
CA SER A 239 -13.66 -23.03 -18.94
C SER A 239 -12.43 -22.99 -19.83
N SER A 240 -12.30 -24.05 -20.62
CA SER A 240 -11.43 -24.13 -21.77
C SER A 240 -11.76 -22.98 -22.73
N SER A 241 -10.99 -21.90 -22.62
CA SER A 241 -10.67 -21.02 -23.74
C SER A 241 -9.14 -21.06 -23.89
N PRO A 242 -8.58 -21.16 -25.10
CA PRO A 242 -7.13 -21.16 -25.34
C PRO A 242 -6.49 -19.78 -25.09
N SER A 243 -7.20 -18.87 -24.42
CA SER A 243 -6.74 -17.54 -24.07
C SER A 243 -5.52 -17.63 -23.16
N SER A 244 -4.46 -16.88 -23.49
CA SER A 244 -3.23 -16.81 -22.70
C SER A 244 -3.54 -16.60 -21.21
N PRO A 245 -2.88 -17.32 -20.29
CA PRO A 245 -3.21 -17.25 -18.88
C PRO A 245 -3.01 -15.82 -18.40
N SER A 246 -4.01 -15.26 -17.75
CA SER A 246 -4.01 -13.87 -17.29
C SER A 246 -4.70 -13.74 -15.95
N GLY A 247 -4.45 -12.64 -15.26
CA GLY A 247 -5.12 -12.34 -14.01
C GLY A 247 -4.75 -10.97 -13.49
N ARG A 248 -5.24 -10.66 -12.29
CA ARG A 248 -4.97 -9.42 -11.59
C ARG A 248 -4.43 -9.73 -10.20
N VAL A 249 -3.36 -9.06 -9.82
CA VAL A 249 -2.79 -9.15 -8.48
C VAL A 249 -2.62 -7.76 -7.90
N ALA A 250 -2.62 -7.69 -6.58
CA ALA A 250 -2.34 -6.47 -5.85
C ALA A 250 -1.14 -6.67 -4.93
N MET A 251 -0.42 -5.57 -4.72
CA MET A 251 0.63 -5.47 -3.74
C MET A 251 0.25 -4.41 -2.72
N TYR A 252 0.54 -4.70 -1.46
CA TYR A 252 0.48 -3.73 -0.37
C TYR A 252 1.82 -3.73 0.36
N LEU A 253 2.51 -2.61 0.32
CA LEU A 253 3.71 -2.34 1.09
C LEU A 253 3.33 -1.47 2.29
N ASP A 254 3.69 -1.90 3.49
CA ASP A 254 3.78 -1.06 4.69
C ASP A 254 5.26 -0.97 5.06
N HIS A 255 5.97 -0.03 4.44
CA HIS A 255 7.41 0.11 4.58
C HIS A 255 7.84 0.37 6.03
N PRO A 256 7.22 1.31 6.78
CA PRO A 256 7.54 1.53 8.19
C PRO A 256 7.32 0.29 9.08
N ALA A 257 6.28 -0.50 8.81
CA ALA A 257 6.00 -1.72 9.56
C ALA A 257 6.80 -2.95 9.07
N GLY A 258 7.61 -2.81 8.02
CA GLY A 258 8.41 -3.90 7.47
C GLY A 258 7.56 -5.03 6.87
N SER A 259 6.45 -4.70 6.22
CA SER A 259 5.49 -5.69 5.71
C SER A 259 5.24 -5.50 4.21
N LEU A 260 5.34 -6.59 3.44
CA LEU A 260 4.95 -6.63 2.03
C LEU A 260 3.98 -7.78 1.81
N SER A 261 2.76 -7.46 1.36
CA SER A 261 1.70 -8.42 1.13
C SER A 261 1.31 -8.49 -0.35
N PHE A 262 1.07 -9.71 -0.81
CA PHE A 262 0.61 -10.02 -2.16
C PHE A 262 -0.82 -10.56 -2.09
N TYR A 263 -1.66 -10.14 -3.02
CA TYR A 263 -3.06 -10.55 -3.12
C TYR A 263 -3.40 -10.94 -4.55
N ARG A 264 -4.32 -11.88 -4.70
CA ARG A 264 -5.08 -12.08 -5.94
C ARG A 264 -6.30 -11.18 -5.90
N VAL A 265 -6.61 -10.53 -7.01
CA VAL A 265 -7.82 -9.71 -7.17
C VAL A 265 -8.83 -10.47 -8.02
N SER A 266 -10.06 -10.63 -7.51
CA SER A 266 -11.18 -11.23 -8.26
C SER A 266 -12.47 -10.52 -7.90
N SER A 267 -13.16 -9.93 -8.88
CA SER A 267 -14.44 -9.23 -8.71
C SER A 267 -14.46 -8.34 -7.45
N ASP A 268 -13.46 -7.45 -7.35
CA ASP A 268 -13.20 -6.54 -6.21
C ASP A 268 -12.88 -7.16 -4.85
N THR A 269 -12.77 -8.48 -4.77
CA THR A 269 -12.28 -9.17 -3.56
C THR A 269 -10.76 -9.35 -3.60
N LEU A 270 -10.09 -9.06 -2.47
CA LEU A 270 -8.68 -9.38 -2.27
C LEU A 270 -8.54 -10.73 -1.56
N THR A 271 -8.00 -11.72 -2.26
CA THR A 271 -7.57 -12.98 -1.63
C THR A 271 -6.09 -12.87 -1.29
N HIS A 272 -5.75 -12.90 0.01
CA HIS A 272 -4.36 -12.89 0.47
C HIS A 272 -3.60 -14.11 -0.07
N LEU A 273 -2.38 -13.87 -0.57
CA LEU A 273 -1.48 -14.91 -1.06
C LEU A 273 -0.31 -15.14 -0.10
N LYS A 274 0.40 -14.06 0.26
CA LYS A 274 1.58 -14.11 1.12
C LYS A 274 1.92 -12.74 1.68
N THR A 275 2.40 -12.72 2.91
CA THR A 275 3.10 -11.56 3.49
C THR A 275 4.55 -11.91 3.81
N PHE A 276 5.47 -11.06 3.41
CA PHE A 276 6.84 -11.00 3.92
C PHE A 276 6.90 -10.00 5.06
N ARG A 277 7.58 -10.38 6.14
CA ARG A 277 7.90 -9.49 7.27
C ARG A 277 9.41 -9.40 7.38
N THR A 278 9.95 -8.20 7.22
CA THR A 278 11.39 -7.94 7.24
C THR A 278 11.63 -6.46 7.50
N THR A 279 12.85 -6.09 7.91
CA THR A 279 13.23 -4.69 8.01
C THR A 279 13.72 -4.20 6.65
N PHE A 280 13.04 -3.19 6.10
CA PHE A 280 13.51 -2.52 4.88
C PHE A 280 14.49 -1.41 5.24
N THR A 281 15.68 -1.44 4.64
CA THR A 281 16.78 -0.52 4.98
C THR A 281 16.85 0.70 4.07
N GLU A 282 16.20 0.63 2.91
CA GLU A 282 16.20 1.65 1.86
C GLU A 282 14.80 1.77 1.24
N PRO A 283 14.51 2.86 0.49
CA PRO A 283 13.30 2.93 -0.32
C PRO A 283 13.19 1.75 -1.29
N LEU A 284 11.98 1.22 -1.44
CA LEU A 284 11.69 0.15 -2.39
C LEU A 284 11.11 0.70 -3.69
N TYR A 285 11.28 -0.04 -4.77
CA TYR A 285 10.75 0.28 -6.08
C TYR A 285 9.96 -0.92 -6.59
N ALA A 286 8.76 -0.68 -7.12
CA ALA A 286 8.02 -1.72 -7.82
C ALA A 286 8.81 -2.15 -9.07
N GLY A 287 8.81 -3.45 -9.37
CA GLY A 287 9.57 -4.01 -10.48
C GLY A 287 8.88 -5.19 -11.13
N PHE A 288 9.08 -5.33 -12.44
CA PHE A 288 8.47 -6.37 -13.26
C PHE A 288 9.53 -7.13 -14.05
N GLY A 289 9.45 -8.45 -14.01
CA GLY A 289 10.32 -9.36 -14.78
C GLY A 289 9.50 -10.27 -15.69
N PHE A 290 10.05 -10.65 -16.84
CA PHE A 290 9.34 -11.38 -17.88
C PHE A 290 10.11 -12.63 -18.29
N TRP A 291 9.41 -13.76 -18.46
CA TRP A 291 10.05 -15.05 -18.76
C TRP A 291 9.73 -15.60 -20.15
N SER A 292 8.54 -15.31 -20.67
CA SER A 292 8.03 -15.90 -21.91
C SER A 292 7.59 -14.80 -22.85
N ASP A 293 7.82 -15.02 -24.15
CA ASP A 293 7.42 -14.11 -25.21
C ASP A 293 5.95 -13.69 -25.06
N GLU A 294 5.65 -12.42 -25.34
CA GLU A 294 4.33 -11.80 -25.17
C GLU A 294 3.75 -11.85 -23.74
N SER A 295 4.58 -12.13 -22.72
CA SER A 295 4.21 -11.83 -21.33
C SER A 295 4.06 -10.32 -21.17
N SER A 296 2.97 -9.89 -20.52
CA SER A 296 2.75 -8.47 -20.26
C SER A 296 2.30 -8.20 -18.83
N VAL A 297 2.57 -6.98 -18.38
CA VAL A 297 2.08 -6.39 -17.14
C VAL A 297 1.50 -5.02 -17.46
N SER A 298 0.29 -4.74 -16.98
CA SER A 298 -0.39 -3.46 -17.12
C SER A 298 -0.72 -2.89 -15.75
N LEU A 299 -0.28 -1.66 -15.49
CA LEU A 299 -0.63 -0.91 -14.28
C LEU A 299 -2.10 -0.53 -14.32
N CYS A 300 -2.83 -0.87 -13.26
CA CYS A 300 -4.24 -0.52 -13.15
C CYS A 300 -4.43 0.93 -12.68
N SER A 301 -5.40 1.63 -13.26
CA SER A 301 -5.96 2.84 -12.64
C SER A 301 -6.85 2.43 -11.47
N LEU A 302 -6.63 3.01 -10.29
CA LEU A 302 -7.39 2.74 -9.07
C LEU A 302 -8.22 3.94 -8.66
#